data_AF-N9AID6-F1
#
_entry.id   AF-N9AID6-F1
#
_cell.length_a   1.000
_cell.length_b   1.000
_cell.length_c   1.000
_cell.angle_alpha   90.00
_cell.angle_beta   90.00
_cell.angle_gamma   90.00
#
_symmetry.space_group_name_H-M   'P 1'
#
loop_
_entity.id
_entity.type
_entity.pdbx_description
1 polymer ?
#
loop_
_entity_poly.entity_id
_entity_poly.type
_entity_poly.pdbx_seq_one_letter_code
_entity_poly.pdbx_strand_id
1 'polypeptide(L)'
;MEPCLENIFHKYLITDLNSKNYAKNLTKLITFFISKGRFLEARFYLDQLEKTHSGNIISICLGYKLAITLFDNQSVIKYDNLLYLNRKNDFELEWYRLQYYYSVNNIPRIRESSKFLLSNSCLERNHIETISEVVWNTHDYELTVMFHKYAIKNKIRFTDQMDKLIRNIVLENLRDLLVMCKNV
;
A
#
# COMPACT_ATOMS: atom_id res chain seq x y z
N MET A 1 -6.94 24.44 -5.83
CA MET A 1 -6.99 25.10 -4.50
C MET A 1 -6.75 24.03 -3.46
N GLU A 2 -5.63 24.07 -2.74
CA GLU A 2 -5.45 23.20 -1.58
C GLU A 2 -6.52 23.56 -0.52
N PRO A 3 -7.16 22.58 0.13
CA PRO A 3 -8.11 22.89 1.19
C PRO A 3 -7.37 23.52 2.38
N CYS A 4 -7.78 24.74 2.76
CA CYS A 4 -7.25 25.41 3.94
C CYS A 4 -7.57 24.58 5.20
N LEU A 5 -6.54 24.29 6.01
CA LEU A 5 -6.65 23.53 7.27
C LEU A 5 -7.73 24.10 8.18
N GLU A 6 -7.82 25.43 8.29
CA GLU A 6 -8.81 26.13 9.12
C GLU A 6 -10.25 25.76 8.73
N ASN A 7 -10.54 25.65 7.43
CA ASN A 7 -11.87 25.29 6.95
C ASN A 7 -12.24 23.83 7.25
N ILE A 8 -11.27 22.91 7.21
CA ILE A 8 -11.52 21.50 7.54
C ILE A 8 -11.69 21.35 9.06
N PHE A 9 -10.81 22.01 9.82
CA PHE A 9 -10.80 21.95 11.28
C PHE A 9 -12.07 22.59 11.87
N HIS A 10 -12.46 23.76 11.38
CA HIS A 10 -13.69 24.42 11.80
C HIS A 10 -14.92 23.56 11.50
N LYS A 11 -15.00 22.94 10.31
CA LYS A 11 -16.10 22.01 9.98
C LYS A 11 -16.13 20.81 10.91
N TYR A 12 -14.98 20.25 11.29
CA TYR A 12 -14.91 19.19 12.27
C TYR A 12 -15.42 19.65 13.65
N LEU A 13 -14.93 20.79 14.17
CA LEU A 13 -15.28 21.30 15.51
C LEU A 13 -16.78 21.56 15.71
N ILE A 14 -17.48 22.06 14.68
CA ILE A 14 -18.91 22.39 14.77
C ILE A 14 -19.83 21.20 14.49
N THR A 15 -19.30 20.06 14.07
CA THR A 15 -20.11 18.90 13.69
C THR A 15 -20.45 18.07 14.92
N ASP A 16 -21.75 17.83 15.14
CA ASP A 16 -22.22 16.95 16.22
C ASP A 16 -21.63 15.54 16.11
N LEU A 17 -21.12 15.03 17.23
CA LEU A 17 -20.47 13.73 17.40
C LEU A 17 -21.31 12.55 16.89
N ASN A 18 -22.63 12.64 17.05
CA ASN A 18 -23.57 11.58 16.67
C ASN A 18 -23.98 11.63 15.19
N SER A 19 -23.53 12.66 14.45
CA SER A 19 -23.89 12.81 13.05
C SER A 19 -23.00 11.96 12.13
N LYS A 20 -23.58 11.42 11.05
CA LYS A 20 -22.81 10.76 9.98
C LYS A 20 -21.75 11.69 9.35
N ASN A 21 -21.96 13.00 9.45
CA ASN A 21 -21.02 14.00 8.98
C ASN A 21 -19.76 14.10 9.84
N TYR A 22 -19.82 13.71 11.12
CA TYR A 22 -18.68 13.71 12.02
C TYR A 22 -17.60 12.76 11.52
N ALA A 23 -17.96 11.48 11.29
CA ALA A 23 -17.04 10.48 10.76
C ALA A 23 -16.44 10.92 9.41
N LYS A 24 -17.24 11.53 8.54
CA LYS A 24 -16.80 12.04 7.23
C LYS A 24 -15.81 13.19 7.35
N ASN A 25 -16.08 14.17 8.22
CA ASN A 25 -15.20 15.31 8.44
C ASN A 25 -13.90 14.90 9.14
N LEU A 26 -14.00 13.98 10.10
CA LEU A 26 -12.85 13.42 10.80
C LEU A 26 -11.96 12.61 9.84
N THR A 27 -12.54 11.77 8.97
CA THR A 27 -11.81 11.07 7.91
C THR A 27 -11.05 12.06 7.02
N LYS A 28 -11.69 13.15 6.59
CA LYS A 28 -11.03 14.18 5.75
C LYS A 28 -9.87 14.85 6.49
N LEU A 29 -10.05 15.14 7.78
CA LEU A 29 -9.02 15.74 8.61
C LEU A 29 -7.82 14.81 8.78
N ILE A 30 -8.06 13.53 9.06
CA ILE A 30 -7.02 12.49 9.15
C ILE A 30 -6.24 12.41 7.83
N THR A 31 -6.94 12.31 6.68
CA THR A 31 -6.30 12.27 5.36
C THR A 31 -5.47 13.51 5.08
N PHE A 32 -5.92 14.70 5.52
CA PHE A 32 -5.14 15.93 5.40
C PHE A 32 -3.86 15.89 6.24
N PHE A 33 -3.93 15.41 7.49
CA PHE A 33 -2.74 15.28 8.32
C PHE A 33 -1.74 14.27 7.72
N ILE A 34 -2.22 13.14 7.21
CA ILE A 34 -1.38 12.15 6.50
C ILE A 34 -0.69 12.81 5.30
N SER A 35 -1.40 13.59 4.48
CA SER A 35 -0.80 14.22 3.29
C SER A 35 0.23 15.30 3.61
N LYS A 36 0.20 15.86 4.81
CA LYS A 36 1.19 16.82 5.32
C LYS A 36 2.26 16.17 6.20
N GLY A 37 2.30 14.84 6.32
CA GLY A 37 3.29 14.11 7.14
C GLY A 37 3.09 14.22 8.66
N ARG A 38 1.93 14.72 9.10
CA ARG A 38 1.57 14.93 10.51
C ARG A 38 0.95 13.67 11.11
N PHE A 39 1.74 12.61 11.21
CA PHE A 39 1.24 11.26 11.51
C PHE A 39 0.77 11.08 12.96
N LEU A 40 1.37 11.80 13.91
CA LEU A 40 0.96 11.75 15.33
C LEU A 40 -0.44 12.35 15.50
N GLU A 41 -0.71 13.49 14.86
CA GLU A 41 -2.02 14.11 14.87
C GLU A 41 -3.03 13.23 14.14
N ALA A 42 -2.66 12.68 12.98
CA ALA A 42 -3.52 11.73 12.27
C ALA A 42 -3.90 10.53 13.14
N ARG A 43 -2.96 9.98 13.92
CA ARG A 43 -3.21 8.89 14.88
C ARG A 43 -4.15 9.31 15.99
N PHE A 44 -3.91 10.47 16.60
CA PHE A 44 -4.79 11.00 17.65
C PHE A 44 -6.25 11.12 17.18
N TYR A 45 -6.47 11.66 15.97
CA TYR A 45 -7.82 11.79 15.41
C TYR A 45 -8.42 10.46 14.95
N LEU A 46 -7.60 9.51 14.52
CA LEU A 46 -8.06 8.15 14.22
C LEU A 46 -8.58 7.45 15.48
N ASP A 47 -7.90 7.58 16.62
CA ASP A 47 -8.35 6.98 17.87
C ASP A 47 -9.73 7.51 18.29
N GLN A 48 -10.02 8.79 18.00
CA GLN A 48 -11.36 9.36 18.20
C GLN A 48 -12.40 8.79 17.22
N LEU A 49 -12.01 8.56 15.96
CA LEU A 49 -12.88 7.95 14.96
C LEU A 49 -13.25 6.52 15.36
N GLU A 50 -12.28 5.74 15.86
CA GLU A 50 -12.51 4.37 16.32
C GLU A 50 -13.44 4.30 17.52
N LYS A 51 -13.35 5.25 18.46
CA LYS A 51 -14.23 5.33 19.63
C LYS A 51 -15.67 5.67 19.27
N THR A 52 -15.87 6.50 18.26
CA THR A 52 -17.22 7.00 17.90
C THR A 52 -17.89 6.15 16.82
N HIS A 53 -17.12 5.55 15.92
CA HIS A 53 -17.61 4.84 14.72
C HIS A 53 -16.77 3.59 14.46
N SER A 54 -16.74 2.68 15.44
CA SER A 54 -15.96 1.44 15.37
C SER A 54 -16.37 0.55 14.19
N GLY A 55 -15.38 -0.03 13.50
CA GLY A 55 -15.61 -1.05 12.47
C GLY A 55 -16.00 -0.51 11.09
N ASN A 56 -15.99 0.81 10.89
CA ASN A 56 -16.14 1.39 9.55
C ASN A 56 -14.92 1.01 8.68
N ILE A 57 -15.16 0.44 7.50
CA ILE A 57 -14.09 0.03 6.57
C ILE A 57 -13.10 1.15 6.29
N ILE A 58 -13.58 2.39 6.14
CA ILE A 58 -12.73 3.56 5.88
C ILE A 58 -11.76 3.80 7.06
N SER A 59 -12.24 3.65 8.30
CA SER A 59 -11.41 3.80 9.49
C SER A 59 -10.37 2.69 9.60
N ILE A 60 -10.73 1.46 9.25
CA ILE A 60 -9.82 0.30 9.25
C ILE A 60 -8.71 0.52 8.22
N CYS A 61 -9.06 0.91 6.98
CA CYS A 61 -8.09 1.19 5.92
C CYS A 61 -7.15 2.35 6.29
N LEU A 62 -7.67 3.44 6.85
CA LEU A 62 -6.85 4.55 7.35
C LEU A 62 -5.92 4.11 8.49
N GLY A 63 -6.43 3.28 9.41
CA GLY A 63 -5.64 2.72 10.49
C GLY A 63 -4.52 1.83 9.99
N TYR A 64 -4.77 0.98 9.01
CA TYR A 64 -3.75 0.15 8.40
C TYR A 64 -2.66 1.01 7.75
N LYS A 65 -3.05 1.99 6.91
CA LYS A 65 -2.10 2.90 6.27
C LYS A 65 -1.22 3.63 7.29
N LEU A 66 -1.81 4.15 8.37
CA LEU A 66 -1.07 4.80 9.46
C LEU A 66 -0.14 3.82 10.18
N ALA A 67 -0.60 2.61 10.47
CA ALA A 67 0.20 1.59 11.15
C ALA A 67 1.44 1.21 10.34
N ILE A 68 1.33 1.05 9.01
CA ILE A 68 2.47 0.81 8.12
C ILE A 68 3.44 1.99 8.16
N THR A 69 2.90 3.21 8.03
CA THR A 69 3.71 4.45 7.98
C THR A 69 4.47 4.68 9.28
N LEU A 70 3.86 4.35 10.42
CA LEU A 70 4.43 4.49 11.75
C LEU A 70 5.26 3.27 12.19
N PHE A 71 5.38 2.24 11.35
CA PHE A 71 6.02 0.96 11.68
C PHE A 71 5.44 0.31 12.96
N ASP A 72 4.14 0.48 13.20
CA ASP A 72 3.42 -0.11 14.33
C ASP A 72 2.90 -1.51 13.94
N ASN A 73 3.74 -2.52 14.16
CA ASN A 73 3.45 -3.91 13.83
C ASN A 73 2.21 -4.46 14.55
N GLN A 74 1.95 -4.03 15.80
CA GLN A 74 0.79 -4.49 16.56
C GLN A 74 -0.50 -3.96 15.92
N SER A 75 -0.52 -2.67 15.56
CA SER A 75 -1.64 -2.08 14.83
C SER A 75 -1.80 -2.69 13.44
N VAL A 76 -0.72 -3.00 12.72
CA VAL A 76 -0.79 -3.70 11.43
C VAL A 76 -1.55 -5.03 11.58
N ILE A 77 -1.17 -5.86 12.55
CA ILE A 77 -1.85 -7.15 12.80
C ILE A 77 -3.33 -6.94 13.16
N LYS A 78 -3.63 -5.93 14.00
CA LYS A 78 -5.02 -5.56 14.34
C LYS A 78 -5.83 -5.24 13.09
N TYR A 79 -5.34 -4.36 12.21
CA TYR A 79 -6.10 -3.93 11.03
C TYR A 79 -6.14 -4.98 9.93
N ASP A 80 -5.11 -5.80 9.78
CA ASP A 80 -5.10 -6.95 8.87
C ASP A 80 -6.23 -7.93 9.21
N ASN A 81 -6.33 -8.30 10.50
CA ASN A 81 -7.41 -9.16 10.99
C ASN A 81 -8.79 -8.52 10.79
N LEU A 82 -8.94 -7.23 11.05
CA LEU A 82 -10.21 -6.52 10.87
C LEU A 82 -10.64 -6.45 9.39
N LEU A 83 -9.71 -6.24 8.46
CA LEU A 83 -10.00 -6.28 7.02
C LEU A 83 -10.34 -7.70 6.55
N TYR A 84 -9.56 -8.69 6.97
CA TYR A 84 -9.77 -10.09 6.63
C TYR A 84 -11.16 -10.59 7.08
N LEU A 85 -11.55 -10.27 8.31
CA LEU A 85 -12.86 -10.64 8.86
C LEU A 85 -14.02 -9.95 8.14
N ASN A 86 -13.81 -8.73 7.64
CA ASN A 86 -14.84 -8.01 6.90
C ASN A 86 -15.09 -8.57 5.49
N ARG A 87 -14.23 -9.45 4.94
CA ARG A 87 -14.36 -10.21 3.67
C ARG A 87 -14.84 -9.41 2.44
N LYS A 88 -14.76 -8.08 2.47
CA LYS A 88 -15.32 -7.23 1.42
C LYS A 88 -14.37 -7.01 0.26
N ASN A 89 -13.05 -7.14 0.48
CA ASN A 89 -12.07 -6.76 -0.53
C ASN A 89 -10.69 -7.42 -0.29
N ASP A 90 -10.53 -8.69 -0.72
CA ASP A 90 -9.25 -9.41 -0.63
C ASP A 90 -8.14 -8.70 -1.41
N PHE A 91 -8.48 -7.99 -2.48
CA PHE A 91 -7.54 -7.21 -3.27
C PHE A 91 -6.94 -6.05 -2.46
N GLU A 92 -7.78 -5.28 -1.77
CA GLU A 92 -7.32 -4.18 -0.92
C GLU A 92 -6.53 -4.68 0.30
N LEU A 93 -6.89 -5.84 0.85
CA LEU A 93 -6.10 -6.49 1.90
C LEU A 93 -4.70 -6.84 1.41
N GLU A 94 -4.59 -7.54 0.26
CA GLU A 94 -3.28 -7.90 -0.31
C GLU A 94 -2.47 -6.68 -0.74
N TRP A 95 -3.15 -5.59 -1.09
CA TRP A 95 -2.51 -4.31 -1.36
C TRP A 95 -1.85 -3.68 -0.13
N TYR A 96 -2.53 -3.68 1.03
CA TYR A 96 -1.92 -3.22 2.28
C TYR A 96 -0.81 -4.15 2.75
N ARG A 97 -1.00 -5.46 2.61
CA ARG A 97 0.03 -6.47 2.91
C ARG A 97 1.28 -6.27 2.08
N LEU A 98 1.17 -6.03 0.77
CA LEU A 98 2.31 -5.71 -0.08
C LEU A 98 3.10 -4.51 0.45
N GLN A 99 2.43 -3.41 0.78
CA GLN A 99 3.08 -2.20 1.32
C GLN A 99 3.77 -2.47 2.66
N TYR A 100 3.12 -3.22 3.54
CA TYR A 100 3.71 -3.62 4.82
C TYR A 100 4.94 -4.51 4.63
N TYR A 101 4.82 -5.59 3.86
CA TYR A 101 5.93 -6.50 3.61
C TYR A 101 7.10 -5.82 2.91
N TYR A 102 6.80 -4.84 2.05
CA TYR A 102 7.81 -3.97 1.46
C TYR A 102 8.52 -3.10 2.51
N SER A 103 7.78 -2.49 3.46
CA SER A 103 8.38 -1.66 4.50
C SER A 103 9.28 -2.44 5.47
N VAL A 104 9.03 -3.75 5.64
CA VAL A 104 9.87 -4.65 6.45
C VAL A 104 10.83 -5.53 5.62
N ASN A 105 10.97 -5.25 4.32
CA ASN A 105 11.83 -5.98 3.38
C ASN A 105 11.63 -7.52 3.38
N ASN A 106 10.39 -7.99 3.49
CA ASN A 106 10.05 -9.40 3.49
C ASN A 106 9.80 -9.92 2.06
N ILE A 107 10.88 -10.20 1.33
CA ILE A 107 10.84 -10.61 -0.09
C ILE A 107 9.89 -11.78 -0.37
N PRO A 108 9.89 -12.90 0.39
CA PRO A 108 8.95 -14.00 0.13
C PRO A 108 7.49 -13.56 0.17
N ARG A 109 7.12 -12.75 1.17
CA ARG A 109 5.75 -12.25 1.32
C ARG A 109 5.39 -11.20 0.27
N ILE A 110 6.35 -10.36 -0.12
CA ILE A 110 6.19 -9.42 -1.25
C ILE A 110 5.85 -10.18 -2.53
N ARG A 111 6.54 -11.29 -2.81
CA ARG A 111 6.26 -12.13 -4.00
C ARG A 111 4.85 -12.71 -3.94
N GLU A 112 4.44 -13.24 -2.79
CA GLU A 112 3.10 -13.80 -2.59
C GLU A 112 1.99 -12.77 -2.85
N SER A 113 2.06 -11.61 -2.19
CA SER A 113 1.05 -10.55 -2.37
C SER A 113 1.08 -9.98 -3.79
N SER A 114 2.27 -9.77 -4.37
CA SER A 114 2.40 -9.30 -5.76
C SER A 114 1.83 -10.28 -6.76
N LYS A 115 2.03 -11.59 -6.55
CA LYS A 115 1.44 -12.64 -7.40
C LYS A 115 -0.09 -12.60 -7.38
N PHE A 116 -0.69 -12.40 -6.20
CA PHE A 116 -2.13 -12.23 -6.08
C PHE A 116 -2.60 -10.97 -6.83
N LEU A 117 -1.97 -9.83 -6.58
CA LEU A 117 -2.37 -8.55 -7.20
C LEU A 117 -2.22 -8.57 -8.73
N LEU A 118 -1.10 -9.08 -9.26
CA LEU A 118 -0.83 -9.18 -10.69
C LEU A 118 -1.68 -10.24 -11.41
N SER A 119 -2.39 -11.09 -10.67
CA SER A 119 -3.37 -11.99 -11.27
C SER A 119 -4.63 -11.24 -11.77
N ASN A 120 -4.93 -10.09 -11.17
CA ASN A 120 -6.04 -9.23 -11.57
C ASN A 120 -5.69 -8.49 -12.87
N SER A 121 -6.54 -8.60 -13.90
CA SER A 121 -6.27 -8.00 -15.21
C SER A 121 -6.24 -6.46 -15.18
N CYS A 122 -7.02 -5.82 -14.31
CA CYS A 122 -7.22 -4.37 -14.36
C CYS A 122 -6.69 -3.70 -13.09
N LEU A 123 -5.37 -3.54 -12.98
CA LEU A 123 -4.76 -2.77 -11.91
C LEU A 123 -4.89 -1.28 -12.18
N GLU A 124 -5.32 -0.53 -11.17
CA GLU A 124 -5.26 0.94 -11.23
C GLU A 124 -3.81 1.42 -11.29
N ARG A 125 -3.62 2.65 -11.82
CA ARG A 125 -2.29 3.25 -12.00
C ARG A 125 -1.47 3.27 -10.70
N ASN A 126 -2.09 3.67 -9.58
CA ASN A 126 -1.41 3.73 -8.27
C ASN A 126 -0.91 2.34 -7.84
N HIS A 127 -1.65 1.28 -8.18
CA HIS A 127 -1.26 -0.10 -7.89
C HIS A 127 -0.01 -0.51 -8.68
N ILE A 128 -0.01 -0.18 -9.98
CA ILE A 128 1.11 -0.44 -10.88
C ILE A 128 2.36 0.33 -10.43
N GLU A 129 2.20 1.61 -10.05
CA GLU A 129 3.30 2.46 -9.60
C GLU A 129 3.99 1.91 -8.35
N THR A 130 3.23 1.44 -7.35
CA THR A 130 3.87 0.86 -6.15
C THR A 130 4.54 -0.47 -6.47
N ILE A 131 3.93 -1.36 -7.28
CA ILE A 131 4.60 -2.63 -7.66
C ILE A 131 5.88 -2.33 -8.45
N SER A 132 5.87 -1.31 -9.31
CA SER A 132 7.05 -0.86 -10.03
C SER A 132 8.14 -0.37 -9.07
N GLU A 133 7.78 0.39 -8.04
CA GLU A 133 8.71 0.83 -7.00
C GLU A 133 9.28 -0.36 -6.20
N VAL A 134 8.46 -1.34 -5.87
CA VAL A 134 8.91 -2.56 -5.19
C VAL A 134 9.90 -3.33 -6.06
N VAL A 135 9.61 -3.53 -7.35
CA VAL A 135 10.56 -4.15 -8.30
C VAL A 135 11.86 -3.35 -8.38
N TRP A 136 11.75 -2.03 -8.48
CA TRP A 136 12.89 -1.12 -8.57
C TRP A 136 13.84 -1.28 -7.38
N ASN A 137 13.29 -1.38 -6.17
CA ASN A 137 14.09 -1.40 -4.96
C ASN A 137 14.56 -2.80 -4.57
N THR A 138 13.75 -3.84 -4.81
CA THR A 138 14.08 -5.20 -4.37
C THR A 138 15.02 -5.94 -5.32
N HIS A 139 15.06 -5.57 -6.60
CA HIS A 139 15.83 -6.28 -7.65
C HIS A 139 15.53 -7.79 -7.72
N ASP A 140 14.35 -8.19 -7.25
CA ASP A 140 13.98 -9.59 -7.13
C ASP A 140 13.62 -10.19 -8.49
N TYR A 141 14.32 -11.23 -8.92
CA TYR A 141 14.14 -11.83 -10.25
C TYR A 141 12.72 -12.36 -10.47
N GLU A 142 12.17 -13.13 -9.52
CA GLU A 142 10.84 -13.73 -9.65
C GLU A 142 9.75 -12.65 -9.74
N LEU A 143 9.80 -11.65 -8.86
CA LEU A 143 8.89 -10.51 -8.88
C LEU A 143 8.99 -9.75 -10.21
N THR A 144 10.21 -9.49 -10.68
CA THR A 144 10.49 -8.80 -11.94
C THR A 144 9.85 -9.54 -13.12
N VAL A 145 10.01 -10.86 -13.19
CA VAL A 145 9.41 -11.69 -14.24
C VAL A 145 7.88 -11.66 -14.18
N MET A 146 7.28 -11.73 -12.98
CA MET A 146 5.82 -11.64 -12.81
C MET A 146 5.29 -10.29 -13.29
N PHE A 147 5.93 -9.20 -12.89
CA PHE A 147 5.53 -7.84 -13.26
C PHE A 147 5.70 -7.58 -14.76
N HIS A 148 6.80 -8.03 -15.36
CA HIS A 148 7.04 -7.89 -16.80
C HIS A 148 6.00 -8.68 -17.62
N LYS A 149 5.66 -9.91 -17.22
CA LYS A 149 4.59 -10.70 -17.86
C LYS A 149 3.24 -9.98 -17.79
N TYR A 150 2.92 -9.39 -16.63
CA TYR A 150 1.71 -8.60 -16.44
C TYR A 150 1.68 -7.39 -17.40
N ALA A 151 2.78 -6.65 -17.52
CA ALA A 151 2.86 -5.49 -18.40
C ALA A 151 2.69 -5.83 -19.88
N ILE A 152 3.31 -6.91 -20.36
CA ILE A 152 3.10 -7.40 -21.73
C ILE A 152 1.62 -7.73 -21.96
N LYS A 153 1.01 -8.51 -21.05
CA LYS A 153 -0.39 -8.92 -21.16
C LYS A 153 -1.34 -7.71 -21.25
N ASN A 154 -1.05 -6.67 -20.48
CA ASN A 154 -1.90 -5.47 -20.40
C ASN A 154 -1.41 -4.31 -21.28
N LYS A 155 -0.43 -4.55 -22.16
CA LYS A 155 0.14 -3.54 -23.08
C LYS A 155 0.63 -2.28 -22.38
N ILE A 156 1.14 -2.42 -21.16
CA ILE A 156 1.73 -1.33 -20.38
C ILE A 156 3.12 -1.04 -20.97
N ARG A 157 3.38 0.23 -21.26
CA ARG A 157 4.71 0.68 -21.67
C ARG A 157 5.49 1.11 -20.45
N PHE A 158 6.66 0.51 -20.26
CA PHE A 158 7.63 0.94 -19.27
C PHE A 158 8.41 2.15 -19.76
N THR A 159 9.07 2.83 -18.82
CA THR A 159 10.08 3.83 -19.13
C THR A 159 11.39 3.14 -19.54
N ASP A 160 12.22 3.82 -20.32
CA ASP A 160 13.53 3.29 -20.73
C ASP A 160 14.41 2.89 -19.54
N GLN A 161 14.26 3.58 -18.41
CA GLN A 161 14.96 3.27 -17.17
C GLN A 161 14.50 1.94 -16.57
N MET A 162 13.18 1.71 -16.52
CA MET A 162 12.62 0.47 -15.99
C MET A 162 12.94 -0.72 -16.91
N ASP A 163 12.91 -0.55 -18.22
CA ASP A 163 13.32 -1.59 -19.18
C ASP A 163 14.80 -1.99 -19.01
N LYS A 164 15.69 -1.00 -18.80
CA LYS A 164 17.10 -1.26 -18.50
C LYS A 164 17.27 -2.02 -17.19
N LEU A 165 16.54 -1.63 -16.14
CA LEU A 165 16.56 -2.32 -14.86
C LEU A 165 16.15 -3.80 -15.03
N ILE A 166 14.99 -4.05 -15.65
CA ILE A 166 14.49 -5.41 -15.88
C ILE A 166 15.53 -6.24 -16.64
N ARG A 167 16.13 -5.69 -17.70
CA ARG A 167 17.18 -6.36 -18.46
C ARG A 167 18.39 -6.70 -17.58
N ASN A 168 18.84 -5.77 -16.74
CA ASN A 168 19.99 -6.01 -15.86
C ASN A 168 19.71 -7.14 -14.86
N ILE A 169 18.56 -7.14 -14.20
CA ILE A 169 18.15 -8.20 -13.25
C ILE A 169 18.13 -9.57 -13.94
N VAL A 170 17.61 -9.64 -15.17
CA VAL A 170 17.56 -10.91 -15.94
C VAL A 170 18.98 -11.37 -16.33
N LEU A 171 19.86 -10.45 -16.75
CA LEU A 171 21.23 -10.77 -17.13
C LEU A 171 22.08 -11.21 -15.93
N GLU A 172 21.89 -10.58 -14.76
CA GLU A 172 22.55 -10.98 -13.52
C GLU A 172 22.14 -12.38 -13.11
N ASN A 173 20.84 -12.68 -13.11
CA ASN A 173 20.36 -14.03 -12.80
C ASN A 173 20.89 -15.08 -13.81
N LEU A 174 20.95 -14.75 -15.10
CA LEU A 174 21.55 -15.63 -16.11
C LEU A 174 23.04 -15.87 -15.84
N ARG A 175 23.80 -14.81 -15.56
CA ARG A 175 25.22 -14.91 -15.22
C ARG A 175 25.43 -15.83 -14.02
N ASP A 176 24.64 -15.65 -12.97
CA ASP A 176 24.78 -16.40 -11.73
C ASP A 176 24.47 -17.89 -11.95
N LEU A 177 23.44 -18.22 -12.75
CA LEU A 177 23.16 -19.59 -13.17
C LEU A 177 24.29 -20.22 -13.99
N LEU A 178 24.89 -19.47 -14.93
CA LEU A 178 26.02 -19.95 -15.73
C LEU A 178 27.26 -20.22 -14.87
N VAL A 179 27.53 -19.37 -13.88
CA VAL A 179 28.63 -19.58 -12.91
C VAL A 179 28.38 -20.85 -12.10
N MET A 180 27.15 -21.07 -11.63
CA MET A 180 26.79 -22.30 -10.93
C MET A 180 27.03 -23.54 -11.80
N CYS A 181 26.60 -23.52 -13.06
CA CYS A 181 26.81 -24.65 -13.98
C CYS A 181 28.28 -24.89 -14.37
N LYS A 182 29.13 -23.87 -14.34
CA LYS A 182 30.58 -24.00 -14.61
C LYS A 182 31.36 -24.58 -13.42
N ASN A 183 30.87 -24.37 -12.20
CA ASN A 183 31.51 -24.82 -10.96
C ASN A 183 31.00 -26.18 -10.47
N VAL A 184 30.19 -26.88 -11.27
CA VAL A 184 29.74 -28.28 -11.11
C VAL A 184 30.44 -29.12 -12.15
#